data_AF-A0A354M918-F1
#
_entry.id   AF-A0A354M918-F1
#
_cell.length_a   1.000
_cell.length_b   1.000
_cell.length_c   1.000
_cell.angle_alpha   90.00
_cell.angle_beta   90.00
_cell.angle_gamma   90.00
#
_symmetry.space_group_name_H-M   'P 1'
#
loop_
_entity.id
_entity.type
_entity.pdbx_description
1 polymer ?
#
loop_
_entity_poly.entity_id
_entity_poly.type
_entity_poly.pdbx_seq_one_letter_code
_entity_poly.pdbx_strand_id
1 'polypeptide(L)' 'DTCTTCRDGGNRSKRQEIKELIRELKKTNPDVEKCIFKSVENVNIDTVIAYKQNGIKHNFLDDYDT' A
#
# COMPACT_ATOMS: atom_id res chain seq x y z
N ASP A 1 1.16 -14.84 15.66
CA ASP A 1 0.56 -15.93 14.84
C ASP A 1 0.88 -15.78 13.37
N THR A 2 1.84 -16.55 12.88
CA THR A 2 2.05 -16.77 11.45
C THR A 2 1.22 -18.00 11.09
N CYS A 3 0.18 -17.83 10.25
CA CYS A 3 -0.65 -18.94 9.80
C CYS A 3 0.20 -19.95 9.02
N THR A 4 0.40 -21.14 9.61
CA THR A 4 1.18 -22.27 9.07
C THR A 4 0.30 -23.25 8.26
N THR A 5 -0.94 -22.88 7.90
CA THR A 5 -1.88 -23.82 7.26
C THR A 5 -2.51 -23.26 5.99
N CYS A 6 -1.77 -23.27 4.88
CA CYS A 6 -2.32 -23.20 3.53
C CYS A 6 -1.48 -24.07 2.60
N ARG A 7 -1.59 -25.40 2.76
CA ARG A 7 -0.84 -26.36 1.94
C ARG A 7 -1.43 -26.55 0.54
N ASP A 8 -2.69 -26.20 0.30
CA ASP A 8 -3.34 -26.44 -0.99
C ASP A 8 -4.36 -25.32 -1.35
N GLY A 9 -4.03 -24.55 -2.39
CA GLY A 9 -4.98 -24.01 -3.38
C GLY A 9 -6.04 -22.96 -3.02
N GLY A 10 -6.24 -22.55 -1.76
CA GLY A 10 -7.51 -21.87 -1.41
C GLY A 10 -7.50 -20.51 -0.71
N ASN A 11 -6.40 -20.02 -0.13
CA ASN A 11 -6.50 -18.83 0.73
C ASN A 11 -5.21 -17.99 0.77
N ARG A 12 -4.93 -17.29 -0.32
CA ARG A 12 -3.85 -16.30 -0.36
C ARG A 12 -4.39 -14.96 0.11
N SER A 13 -3.87 -14.44 1.22
CA SER A 13 -4.24 -13.09 1.65
C SER A 13 -3.84 -12.07 0.59
N LYS A 14 -4.60 -10.97 0.48
CA LYS A 14 -4.19 -9.83 -0.38
C LYS A 14 -2.78 -9.33 -0.06
N ARG A 15 -2.38 -9.39 1.22
CA ARG A 15 -1.01 -9.09 1.63
C ARG A 15 0.03 -10.04 1.01
N GLN A 16 -0.27 -11.32 0.88
CA GLN A 16 0.61 -12.29 0.24
C GLN A 16 0.63 -12.13 -1.28
N GLU A 17 -0.51 -11.87 -1.91
CA GLU A 17 -0.60 -11.54 -3.34
C GLU A 17 0.29 -10.34 -3.69
N ILE A 18 0.19 -9.23 -2.95
CA ILE A 18 1.02 -8.04 -3.19
C ILE A 18 2.51 -8.32 -2.96
N LYS A 19 2.87 -9.11 -1.94
CA LYS A 19 4.28 -9.50 -1.72
C LYS A 19 4.86 -10.27 -2.90
N GLU A 20 4.08 -11.15 -3.51
CA GLU A 20 4.54 -11.89 -4.68
C GLU A 20 4.60 -11.01 -5.93
N LEU A 21 3.64 -10.10 -6.12
CA LEU A 21 3.71 -9.11 -7.19
C LEU A 21 4.98 -8.26 -7.10
N ILE A 22 5.34 -7.77 -5.91
CA ILE A 22 6.58 -7.01 -5.70
C ILE A 22 7.81 -7.85 -6.04
N ARG A 23 7.82 -9.16 -5.70
CA ARG A 23 8.94 -10.05 -6.07
C ARG A 23 9.06 -10.24 -7.58
N GLU A 24 7.95 -10.38 -8.29
CA GLU A 24 7.95 -10.48 -9.75
C GLU A 24 8.44 -9.17 -10.39
N LEU A 25 7.96 -8.02 -9.93
CA LEU A 25 8.43 -6.71 -10.40
C LEU A 25 9.92 -6.48 -10.14
N LYS A 26 10.47 -7.03 -9.04
CA LYS A 26 11.89 -6.92 -8.72
C LYS A 26 12.80 -7.61 -9.75
N LYS A 27 12.29 -8.61 -10.48
CA LYS A 27 13.06 -9.31 -11.53
C LYS A 27 13.39 -8.41 -12.71
N THR A 28 12.50 -7.48 -13.07
CA THR A 28 12.68 -6.55 -14.19
C THR A 28 13.11 -5.16 -13.75
N ASN A 29 12.75 -4.76 -12.53
CA ASN A 29 13.15 -3.49 -11.93
C ASN A 29 13.77 -3.72 -10.53
N PRO A 30 15.11 -3.79 -10.42
CA PRO A 30 15.77 -4.01 -9.13
C PRO A 30 15.52 -2.88 -8.12
N ASP A 31 15.19 -1.68 -8.59
CA ASP A 31 14.91 -0.50 -7.78
C ASP A 31 13.44 -0.37 -7.35
N VAL A 32 12.60 -1.40 -7.56
CA VAL A 32 11.16 -1.35 -7.23
C VAL A 32 10.89 -0.93 -5.79
N GLU A 33 11.71 -1.38 -4.83
CA GLU A 33 11.58 -1.00 -3.41
C GLU A 33 11.84 0.50 -3.23
N LYS A 34 12.87 1.04 -3.89
CA LYS A 34 13.20 2.47 -3.88
C LYS A 34 12.08 3.29 -4.53
N CYS A 35 11.49 2.81 -5.62
CA CYS A 35 10.35 3.46 -6.26
C CYS A 35 9.12 3.51 -5.34
N ILE A 36 8.84 2.44 -4.59
CA ILE A 36 7.73 2.40 -3.62
C ILE A 36 7.95 3.41 -2.48
N PHE A 37 9.18 3.54 -1.98
CA PHE A 37 9.46 4.56 -0.95
C PHE A 37 9.38 5.97 -1.52
N LYS A 38 9.93 6.20 -2.72
CA LYS A 38 9.82 7.51 -3.39
C LYS A 38 8.39 7.92 -3.70
N SER A 39 7.47 6.98 -3.95
CA SER A 39 6.08 7.33 -4.27
C SER A 39 5.32 7.98 -3.12
N VAL A 40 5.86 7.98 -1.89
CA VAL A 40 5.25 8.63 -0.73
C VAL A 40 5.96 9.92 -0.28
N GLU A 41 7.11 10.27 -0.88
CA GLU A 41 7.94 11.39 -0.42
C GLU A 41 7.42 12.77 -0.86
N ASN A 42 6.91 12.88 -2.10
CA ASN A 42 6.50 14.16 -2.71
C ASN A 42 5.07 14.08 -3.26
N VAL A 43 4.13 13.67 -2.41
CA VAL A 43 2.71 13.57 -2.76
C VAL A 43 2.01 14.90 -2.52
N ASN A 44 1.20 15.34 -3.50
CA ASN A 44 0.32 16.49 -3.32
C ASN A 44 -0.84 16.10 -2.40
N ILE A 45 -0.86 16.66 -1.19
CA ILE A 45 -1.87 16.35 -0.17
C ILE A 45 -3.29 16.72 -0.63
N ASP A 46 -3.45 17.75 -1.46
CA ASP A 46 -4.75 18.18 -2.00
C ASP A 46 -5.42 17.10 -2.87
N THR A 47 -4.63 16.13 -3.36
CA THR A 47 -5.11 15.02 -4.19
C THR A 47 -5.30 13.71 -3.41
N VAL A 48 -4.89 13.68 -2.12
CA VAL A 48 -5.01 12.50 -1.27
C VAL A 48 -6.41 12.45 -0.70
N ILE A 49 -7.19 11.42 -1.08
CA ILE A 49 -8.57 11.23 -0.62
C ILE A 49 -8.67 11.22 0.91
N ALA A 50 -7.76 10.53 1.59
CA ALA A 50 -7.68 10.59 3.04
C ALA A 50 -6.28 10.29 3.56
N TYR A 51 -5.86 11.02 4.59
CA TYR A 51 -4.61 10.79 5.31
C TYR A 51 -4.84 10.81 6.83
N LYS A 52 -3.90 10.26 7.60
CA LYS A 52 -3.96 10.27 9.07
C LYS A 52 -2.84 11.12 9.63
N GLN A 53 -3.18 12.14 10.40
CA GLN A 53 -2.24 13.02 11.08
C GLN A 53 -2.58 13.06 12.57
N ASN A 54 -1.60 12.82 13.44
CA ASN A 54 -1.76 12.89 14.91
C ASN A 54 -2.92 12.06 15.47
N GLY A 55 -3.23 10.91 14.86
CA GLY A 55 -4.33 10.05 15.30
C GLY A 55 -5.67 10.38 14.63
N ILE A 56 -5.80 11.54 13.99
CA ILE A 56 -7.01 12.03 13.34
C ILE A 56 -6.95 11.67 11.86
N LYS A 57 -8.05 11.13 11.32
CA LYS A 57 -8.20 10.89 9.89
C LYS A 57 -8.80 12.15 9.27
N HIS A 58 -8.12 12.70 8.28
CA HIS A 58 -8.58 13.80 7.45
C HIS A 58 -9.02 13.21 6.12
N ASN A 59 -10.26 13.45 5.70
CA ASN A 59 -10.76 13.10 4.38
C ASN A 59 -10.93 14.39 3.57
N PHE A 60 -10.51 14.38 2.32
CA PHE A 60 -10.71 15.50 1.40
C PHE A 60 -12.19 15.94 1.34
N LEU A 61 -13.13 14.99 1.47
CA LEU A 61 -14.56 15.29 1.44
C LEU A 61 -15.08 15.98 2.72
N ASP A 62 -14.30 16.01 3.80
CA ASP A 62 -14.74 16.62 5.06
C ASP A 62 -14.86 18.17 4.94
N ASP A 63 -14.10 18.78 4.03
CA ASP A 63 -14.05 20.23 3.81
C ASP A 63 -14.74 20.68 2.49
N TYR A 64 -15.41 19.77 1.77
CA TYR A 64 -15.94 20.03 0.41
C TYR A 64 -17.23 20.88 0.38
N ASP A 65 -18.01 20.85 1.46
CA ASP A 65 -19.30 21.56 1.57
C ASP A 65 -19.22 22.87 2.39
N THR A 66 -18.01 23.34 2.70
CA THR A 66 -17.75 24.58 3.48
C THR A 66 -17.18 25.72 2.65
#